data_AF-A0A498J5Y4-F1
#
_entry.id   AF-A0A498J5Y4-F1
#
_cell.length_a   1.000
_cell.length_b   1.000
_cell.length_c   1.000
_cell.angle_alpha   90.00
_cell.angle_beta   90.00
_cell.angle_gamma   90.00
#
_symmetry.space_group_name_H-M   'P 1'
#
loop_
_entity.id
_entity.type
_entity.pdbx_description
1 polymer ?
#
loop_
_entity_poly.entity_id
_entity_poly.type
_entity_poly.pdbx_seq_one_letter_code
_entity_poly.pdbx_strand_id
1 'polypeptide(L)'
;MQGTEIQLGLAVECQKATLSVKRRLACEQLTYFCQAYHCLSGCDMNNWCEKKHIWFINWKFLESKAASYYYHGLILDKGNEPSCHVSAVCCFLAAEELLSESRKACLTFCLAAPVTRAPPLWGAMRHLHQKIPEVATRKSQMYGYLLEQEKVLQTLPDLPEFQLSLRPDDYHLPDIEPAWDSEKWEAEGQTLKAHPKDSEDETDTPE
;
A
#
# COMPACT_ATOMS: atom_id res chain seq x y z
N MET A 1 -4.67 -3.13 5.44
CA MET A 1 -3.73 -2.33 4.62
C MET A 1 -3.77 -2.66 3.14
N GLN A 2 -3.57 -3.91 2.72
CA GLN A 2 -3.60 -4.25 1.27
C GLN A 2 -5.00 -4.13 0.64
N GLY A 3 -6.08 -4.43 1.38
CA GLY A 3 -7.46 -4.28 0.87
C GLY A 3 -7.81 -2.85 0.45
N THR A 4 -7.38 -1.83 1.21
CA THR A 4 -7.60 -0.42 0.85
C THR A 4 -6.79 0.00 -0.38
N GLU A 5 -5.60 -0.59 -0.58
CA GLU A 5 -4.81 -0.38 -1.79
C GLU A 5 -5.52 -0.90 -3.05
N ILE A 6 -6.16 -2.06 -2.94
CA ILE A 6 -6.98 -2.64 -4.01
C ILE A 6 -8.20 -1.76 -4.29
N GLN A 7 -8.94 -1.34 -3.25
CA GLN A 7 -10.10 -0.47 -3.41
C GLN A 7 -9.74 0.86 -4.07
N LEU A 8 -8.64 1.49 -3.66
CA LEU A 8 -8.16 2.71 -4.30
C LEU A 8 -7.76 2.45 -5.76
N GLY A 9 -7.02 1.38 -6.04
CA GLY A 9 -6.65 0.99 -7.41
C GLY A 9 -7.87 0.85 -8.33
N LEU A 10 -8.88 0.10 -7.88
CA LEU A 10 -10.15 -0.08 -8.60
C LEU A 10 -10.90 1.25 -8.79
N ALA A 11 -10.92 2.11 -7.77
CA ALA A 11 -11.53 3.42 -7.88
C ALA A 11 -10.79 4.30 -8.90
N VAL A 12 -9.45 4.26 -8.96
CA VAL A 12 -8.66 5.02 -9.94
C VAL A 12 -9.01 4.61 -11.37
N GLU A 13 -9.14 3.32 -11.63
CA GLU A 13 -9.49 2.75 -12.94
C GLU A 13 -10.98 2.95 -13.30
N CYS A 14 -11.85 3.12 -12.31
CA CYS A 14 -13.27 3.33 -12.51
C CYS A 14 -13.58 4.78 -12.92
N GLN A 15 -14.08 4.97 -14.14
CA GLN A 15 -14.51 6.28 -14.65
C GLN A 15 -15.67 6.90 -13.85
N LYS A 16 -16.51 6.06 -13.23
CA LYS A 16 -17.65 6.51 -12.42
C LYS A 16 -17.25 6.92 -11.00
N ALA A 17 -16.06 6.54 -10.54
CA ALA A 17 -15.60 6.89 -9.20
C ALA A 17 -15.27 8.39 -9.11
N THR A 18 -15.99 9.10 -8.25
CA THR A 18 -15.78 10.54 -8.05
C THR A 18 -14.46 10.82 -7.35
N LEU A 19 -13.96 12.05 -7.47
CA LEU A 19 -12.77 12.49 -6.73
C LEU A 19 -12.96 12.37 -5.21
N SER A 20 -14.17 12.60 -4.71
CA SER A 20 -14.47 12.46 -3.28
C SER A 20 -14.30 11.01 -2.80
N VAL A 21 -14.69 10.03 -3.63
CA VAL A 21 -14.47 8.59 -3.34
C VAL A 21 -12.98 8.27 -3.33
N LYS A 22 -12.23 8.73 -4.35
CA LYS A 22 -10.77 8.50 -4.44
C LYS A 22 -10.03 9.13 -3.26
N ARG A 23 -10.39 10.36 -2.88
CA ARG A 23 -9.85 11.05 -1.70
C ARG A 23 -10.13 10.27 -0.42
N ARG A 24 -11.39 9.85 -0.21
CA ARG A 24 -11.78 9.05 0.97
C ARG A 24 -10.94 7.78 1.08
N LEU A 25 -10.87 6.99 0.01
CA LEU A 25 -10.12 5.73 0.00
C LEU A 25 -8.61 5.94 0.23
N ALA A 26 -8.03 7.00 -0.33
CA ALA A 26 -6.63 7.35 -0.08
C ALA A 26 -6.39 7.74 1.39
N CYS A 27 -7.27 8.56 1.98
CA CYS A 27 -7.19 8.94 3.38
C CYS A 27 -7.39 7.73 4.32
N GLU A 28 -8.33 6.83 4.04
CA GLU A 28 -8.49 5.59 4.81
C GLU A 28 -7.23 4.71 4.72
N GLN A 29 -6.62 4.59 3.53
CA GLN A 29 -5.35 3.88 3.36
C GLN A 29 -4.24 4.51 4.22
N LEU A 30 -4.14 5.84 4.23
CA LEU A 30 -3.20 6.58 5.09
C LEU A 30 -3.44 6.29 6.57
N THR A 31 -4.69 6.34 7.04
CA THR A 31 -5.03 6.04 8.43
C THR A 31 -4.56 4.64 8.82
N TYR A 32 -4.79 3.63 7.98
CA TYR A 32 -4.33 2.27 8.24
C TYR A 32 -2.80 2.15 8.36
N PHE A 33 -2.05 2.75 7.44
CA PHE A 33 -0.58 2.72 7.50
C PHE A 33 -0.03 3.58 8.65
N CYS A 34 -0.69 4.68 8.99
CA CYS A 34 -0.35 5.52 10.13
C CYS A 34 -0.49 4.73 11.44
N GLN A 35 -1.62 4.05 11.65
CA GLN A 35 -1.84 3.18 12.80
C GLN A 35 -0.79 2.06 12.87
N ALA A 36 -0.53 1.37 11.75
CA ALA A 36 0.49 0.33 11.70
C ALA A 36 1.90 0.86 12.02
N TYR A 37 2.27 2.02 11.48
CA TYR A 37 3.56 2.64 11.74
C TYR A 37 3.72 3.01 13.22
N HIS A 38 2.71 3.64 13.82
CA HIS A 38 2.73 4.00 15.23
C HIS A 38 2.84 2.77 16.15
N CYS A 39 2.04 1.72 15.89
CA CYS A 39 2.11 0.49 16.67
C CYS A 39 3.49 -0.16 16.60
N LEU A 40 4.13 -0.20 15.43
CA LEU A 40 5.45 -0.83 15.26
C LEU A 40 6.60 0.02 15.80
N SER A 41 6.46 1.34 15.80
CA SER A 41 7.49 2.27 16.30
C SER A 41 7.70 2.24 17.82
N GLY A 42 6.72 1.72 18.58
CA GLY A 42 6.78 1.62 20.04
C GLY A 42 7.25 0.27 20.59
N CYS A 43 7.58 -0.70 19.74
CA CYS A 43 8.03 -2.04 20.16
C CYS A 43 9.57 -2.13 20.19
N ASP A 44 10.12 -2.81 21.19
CA ASP A 44 11.56 -3.16 21.24
C ASP A 44 11.86 -4.28 20.23
N MET A 45 12.22 -3.87 19.00
CA MET A 45 12.43 -4.78 17.87
C MET A 45 13.86 -5.35 17.86
N ASN A 46 14.06 -6.45 18.58
CA ASN A 46 15.34 -7.15 18.67
C ASN A 46 15.63 -8.08 17.46
N ASN A 47 14.66 -8.33 16.58
CA ASN A 47 14.84 -9.18 15.39
C ASN A 47 15.05 -8.37 14.09
N TRP A 48 15.90 -8.86 13.20
CA TRP A 48 16.20 -8.23 11.91
C TRP A 48 15.00 -8.24 10.93
N CYS A 49 14.19 -9.31 10.94
CA CYS A 49 13.02 -9.42 10.05
C CYS A 49 11.97 -8.32 10.33
N GLU A 50 11.83 -7.96 11.62
CA GLU A 50 10.95 -6.89 12.09
C GLU A 50 11.34 -5.52 11.54
N LYS A 51 12.65 -5.26 11.38
CA LYS A 51 13.16 -4.00 10.81
C LYS A 51 12.76 -3.84 9.34
N LYS A 52 12.77 -4.92 8.55
CA LYS A 52 12.35 -4.87 7.14
C LYS A 52 10.86 -4.53 7.00
N HIS A 53 10.01 -5.04 7.89
CA HIS A 53 8.59 -4.67 7.90
C HIS A 53 8.37 -3.20 8.22
N ILE A 54 9.13 -2.61 9.15
CA ILE A 54 9.05 -1.17 9.42
C ILE A 54 9.39 -0.35 8.18
N TRP A 55 10.44 -0.72 7.43
CA TRP A 55 10.78 -0.05 6.17
C TRP A 55 9.67 -0.16 5.12
N PHE A 56 9.02 -1.32 5.02
CA PHE A 56 7.86 -1.51 4.15
C PHE A 56 6.71 -0.58 4.55
N ILE A 57 6.35 -0.57 5.84
CA ILE A 57 5.25 0.25 6.34
C ILE A 57 5.55 1.74 6.15
N ASN A 58 6.78 2.19 6.39
CA ASN A 58 7.18 3.57 6.12
C ASN A 58 7.05 3.94 4.64
N TRP A 59 7.51 3.06 3.73
CA TRP A 59 7.35 3.27 2.30
C TRP A 59 5.86 3.40 1.90
N LYS A 60 5.02 2.46 2.33
CA LYS A 60 3.59 2.48 1.99
C LYS A 60 2.84 3.63 2.66
N PHE A 61 3.24 4.03 3.86
CA PHE A 61 2.75 5.23 4.53
C PHE A 61 3.00 6.47 3.66
N LEU A 62 4.23 6.68 3.19
CA LEU A 62 4.57 7.81 2.32
C LEU A 62 3.78 7.81 1.01
N GLU A 63 3.62 6.66 0.35
CA GLU A 63 2.77 6.54 -0.84
C GLU A 63 1.30 6.91 -0.57
N SER A 64 0.74 6.39 0.52
CA SER A 64 -0.65 6.68 0.91
C SER A 64 -0.86 8.15 1.29
N LYS A 65 0.14 8.79 1.91
CA LYS A 65 0.13 10.21 2.25
C LYS A 65 0.20 11.07 0.99
N ALA A 66 1.07 10.71 0.04
CA ALA A 66 1.15 11.37 -1.27
C ALA A 66 -0.18 11.26 -2.03
N ALA A 67 -0.79 10.07 -2.08
CA ALA A 67 -2.09 9.87 -2.72
C ALA A 67 -3.21 10.71 -2.07
N SER A 68 -3.20 10.79 -0.73
CA SER A 68 -4.18 11.57 0.03
C SER A 68 -4.09 13.06 -0.28
N TYR A 69 -2.88 13.64 -0.25
CA TYR A 69 -2.67 15.04 -0.61
C TYR A 69 -2.98 15.32 -2.08
N TYR A 70 -2.63 14.41 -2.98
CA TYR A 70 -2.97 14.55 -4.39
C TYR A 70 -4.48 14.68 -4.62
N TYR A 71 -5.27 13.75 -4.09
CA TYR A 71 -6.73 13.81 -4.26
C TYR A 71 -7.36 14.94 -3.46
N HIS A 72 -6.78 15.32 -2.31
CA HIS A 72 -7.23 16.48 -1.55
C HIS A 72 -7.01 17.78 -2.34
N GLY A 73 -5.81 17.97 -2.91
CA GLY A 73 -5.50 19.10 -3.78
C GLY A 73 -6.42 19.18 -4.99
N LEU A 74 -6.76 18.06 -5.63
CA LEU A 74 -7.73 18.03 -6.74
C LEU A 74 -9.15 18.45 -6.32
N ILE A 75 -9.54 18.24 -5.06
CA ILE A 75 -10.82 18.72 -4.54
C ILE A 75 -10.75 20.22 -4.26
N LEU A 76 -9.70 20.69 -3.60
CA LEU A 76 -9.49 22.11 -3.30
C LEU A 76 -9.41 22.95 -4.57
N ASP A 77 -8.75 22.45 -5.62
CA ASP A 77 -8.58 23.14 -6.91
C ASP A 77 -9.91 23.42 -7.64
N LYS A 78 -11.01 22.76 -7.25
CA LYS A 78 -12.36 23.04 -7.76
C LYS A 78 -13.04 24.22 -7.08
N GLY A 79 -12.46 24.75 -6.00
CA GLY A 79 -12.93 25.97 -5.36
C GLY A 79 -12.75 27.18 -6.27
N ASN A 80 -13.54 28.23 -6.04
CA ASN A 80 -13.49 29.47 -6.83
C ASN A 80 -12.63 30.56 -6.19
N GLU A 81 -12.22 30.37 -4.93
CA GLU A 81 -11.45 31.36 -4.18
C GLU A 81 -9.95 31.20 -4.45
N PRO A 82 -9.16 32.29 -4.56
CA PRO A 82 -7.71 32.19 -4.72
C PRO A 82 -7.02 31.33 -3.64
N SER A 83 -7.50 31.41 -2.39
CA SER A 83 -7.03 30.60 -1.26
C SER A 83 -7.17 29.10 -1.49
N CYS A 84 -8.22 28.66 -2.21
CA CYS A 84 -8.43 27.26 -2.58
C CYS A 84 -7.34 26.78 -3.55
N HIS A 85 -7.00 27.61 -4.54
CA HIS A 85 -5.95 27.29 -5.52
C HIS A 85 -4.57 27.24 -4.88
N VAL A 86 -4.28 28.16 -3.96
CA VAL A 86 -3.02 28.13 -3.22
C VAL A 86 -2.93 26.87 -2.36
N SER A 87 -3.95 26.59 -1.56
CA SER A 87 -4.02 25.35 -0.76
C SER A 87 -3.86 24.10 -1.62
N ALA A 88 -4.47 24.08 -2.82
CA ALA A 88 -4.31 22.98 -3.78
C ALA A 88 -2.86 22.82 -4.26
N VAL A 89 -2.16 23.92 -4.59
CA VAL A 89 -0.74 23.88 -4.97
C VAL A 89 0.11 23.34 -3.84
N CYS A 90 -0.11 23.78 -2.59
CA CYS A 90 0.59 23.24 -1.42
C CYS A 90 0.42 21.73 -1.32
N CYS A 91 -0.82 21.23 -1.49
CA CYS A 91 -1.08 19.79 -1.51
C CYS A 91 -0.36 19.07 -2.65
N PHE A 92 -0.31 19.63 -3.86
CA PHE A 92 0.38 18.98 -4.98
C PHE A 92 1.89 18.93 -4.79
N LEU A 93 2.49 20.01 -4.28
CA LEU A 93 3.92 20.05 -3.97
C LEU A 93 4.27 19.06 -2.85
N ALA A 94 3.48 19.02 -1.78
CA ALA A 94 3.66 18.04 -0.72
C ALA A 94 3.48 16.59 -1.23
N ALA A 95 2.50 16.34 -2.10
CA ALA A 95 2.31 15.02 -2.69
C ALA A 95 3.51 14.59 -3.55
N GLU A 96 4.11 15.52 -4.31
CA GLU A 96 5.31 15.26 -5.11
C GLU A 96 6.53 14.97 -4.24
N GLU A 97 6.75 15.75 -3.18
CA GLU A 97 7.83 15.53 -2.23
C GLU A 97 7.70 14.17 -1.54
N LEU A 98 6.53 13.86 -0.99
CA LEU A 98 6.23 12.58 -0.36
C LEU A 98 6.40 11.40 -1.32
N LEU A 99 6.05 11.57 -2.60
CA LEU A 99 6.27 10.57 -3.63
C LEU A 99 7.76 10.36 -3.93
N SER A 100 8.57 11.42 -3.89
CA SER A 100 10.02 11.34 -4.03
C SER A 100 10.65 10.60 -2.84
N GLU A 101 10.20 10.91 -1.63
CA GLU A 101 10.63 10.23 -0.40
C GLU A 101 10.21 8.76 -0.38
N SER A 102 9.00 8.44 -0.85
CA SER A 102 8.51 7.06 -0.91
C SER A 102 9.39 6.19 -1.79
N ARG A 103 9.92 6.72 -2.90
CA ARG A 103 10.89 6.01 -3.76
C ARG A 103 12.19 5.69 -3.03
N LYS A 104 12.69 6.62 -2.20
CA LYS A 104 13.87 6.40 -1.36
C LYS A 104 13.57 5.32 -0.31
N ALA A 105 12.42 5.39 0.35
CA ALA A 105 12.00 4.41 1.33
C ALA A 105 11.81 3.01 0.72
N CYS A 106 11.29 2.91 -0.50
CA CYS A 106 11.20 1.67 -1.26
C CYS A 106 12.58 1.06 -1.50
N LEU A 107 13.56 1.87 -1.91
CA LEU A 107 14.93 1.42 -2.09
C LEU A 107 15.54 0.92 -0.77
N THR A 108 15.35 1.65 0.33
CA THR A 108 15.79 1.23 1.66
C THR A 108 15.17 -0.12 2.05
N PHE A 109 13.87 -0.30 1.84
CA PHE A 109 13.19 -1.57 2.08
C PHE A 109 13.76 -2.72 1.23
N CYS A 110 14.02 -2.47 -0.06
CA CYS A 110 14.54 -3.48 -0.98
C CYS A 110 15.96 -3.91 -0.62
N LEU A 111 16.81 -2.97 -0.20
CA LEU A 111 18.19 -3.22 0.20
C LEU A 111 18.33 -3.80 1.61
N ALA A 112 17.33 -3.61 2.48
CA ALA A 112 17.28 -4.29 3.78
C ALA A 112 17.15 -5.82 3.56
N ALA A 113 17.93 -6.60 4.31
CA ALA A 113 17.93 -8.05 4.18
C ALA A 113 16.60 -8.68 4.67
N PRO A 114 16.18 -9.83 4.13
CA PRO A 114 16.74 -10.45 2.92
C PRO A 114 16.55 -9.53 1.72
N VAL A 115 17.59 -9.31 0.91
CA VAL A 115 17.55 -8.33 -0.19
C VAL A 115 16.48 -8.75 -1.20
N THR A 116 15.63 -7.81 -1.60
CA THR A 116 14.55 -8.04 -2.56
C THR A 116 14.69 -7.12 -3.76
N ARG A 117 14.20 -7.56 -4.92
CA ARG A 117 14.08 -6.67 -6.09
C ARG A 117 13.01 -5.62 -5.84
N ALA A 118 13.17 -4.46 -6.46
CA ALA A 118 12.13 -3.44 -6.49
C ALA A 118 10.86 -4.04 -7.12
N PRO A 119 9.70 -3.97 -6.43
CA PRO A 119 8.46 -4.47 -6.99
C PRO A 119 8.02 -3.60 -8.18
N PRO A 120 7.33 -4.18 -9.18
CA PRO A 120 6.76 -3.40 -10.26
C PRO A 120 5.68 -2.45 -9.72
N LEU A 121 5.48 -1.31 -10.39
CA LEU A 121 4.37 -0.43 -10.08
C LEU A 121 3.04 -1.14 -10.35
N TRP A 122 2.14 -1.08 -9.37
CA TRP A 122 0.83 -1.71 -9.46
C TRP A 122 -0.24 -0.83 -8.79
N GLY A 123 -1.51 -1.18 -9.02
CA GLY A 123 -2.66 -0.47 -8.43
C GLY A 123 -2.66 1.03 -8.73
N ALA A 124 -3.12 1.82 -7.76
CA ALA A 124 -3.23 3.27 -7.89
C ALA A 124 -1.89 3.96 -8.16
N MET A 125 -0.78 3.44 -7.62
CA MET A 125 0.53 4.06 -7.74
C MET A 125 1.06 4.06 -9.18
N ARG A 126 0.63 3.10 -10.02
CA ARG A 126 0.95 3.11 -11.47
C ARG A 126 0.49 4.42 -12.13
N HIS A 127 -0.69 4.91 -11.76
CA HIS A 127 -1.24 6.16 -12.26
C HIS A 127 -0.63 7.39 -11.55
N LEU A 128 -0.55 7.32 -10.21
CA LEU A 128 -0.11 8.45 -9.39
C LEU A 128 1.35 8.83 -9.61
N HIS A 129 2.23 7.86 -9.90
CA HIS A 129 3.64 8.14 -10.22
C HIS A 129 3.83 9.09 -11.41
N GLN A 130 2.89 9.09 -12.35
CA GLN A 130 2.90 9.98 -13.50
C GLN A 130 2.13 11.27 -13.21
N LYS A 131 0.95 11.15 -12.60
CA LYS A 131 0.06 12.30 -12.43
C LYS A 131 0.46 13.28 -11.35
N ILE A 132 1.07 12.82 -10.26
CA ILE A 132 1.49 13.71 -9.18
C ILE A 132 2.51 14.75 -9.69
N PRO A 133 3.65 14.37 -10.30
CA PRO A 133 4.62 15.35 -10.80
C PRO A 133 4.07 16.24 -11.91
N GLU A 134 3.28 15.67 -12.84
CA GLU A 134 2.65 16.41 -13.94
C GLU A 134 1.73 17.53 -13.40
N VAL A 135 0.89 17.19 -12.42
CA VAL A 135 -0.08 18.14 -11.84
C VAL A 135 0.64 19.15 -10.96
N ALA A 136 1.61 18.73 -10.14
CA ALA A 136 2.39 19.63 -9.29
C ALA A 136 3.09 20.70 -10.12
N THR A 137 3.82 20.31 -11.18
CA THR A 137 4.51 21.23 -12.09
C THR A 137 3.52 22.17 -12.78
N ARG A 138 2.44 21.64 -13.37
CA ARG A 138 1.46 22.45 -14.10
C ARG A 138 0.75 23.46 -13.18
N LYS A 139 0.37 23.04 -11.98
CA LYS A 139 -0.39 23.88 -11.05
C LYS A 139 0.49 24.91 -10.34
N SER A 140 1.74 24.58 -10.01
CA SER A 140 2.69 25.54 -9.47
C SER A 140 3.04 26.63 -10.49
N GLN A 141 3.15 26.29 -11.78
CA GLN A 141 3.34 27.29 -12.84
C GLN A 141 2.11 28.19 -13.02
N MET A 142 0.91 27.61 -12.99
CA MET A 142 -0.33 28.36 -13.22
C MET A 142 -0.67 29.32 -12.08
N TYR A 143 -0.43 28.92 -10.82
CA TYR A 143 -0.81 29.70 -9.63
C TYR A 143 0.39 30.21 -8.84
N GLY A 144 1.62 30.10 -9.35
CA GLY A 144 2.84 30.50 -8.64
C GLY A 144 2.81 31.96 -8.19
N TYR A 145 2.18 32.84 -8.96
CA TYR A 145 1.98 34.24 -8.60
C TYR A 145 1.15 34.43 -7.32
N LEU A 146 0.18 33.54 -7.03
CA LEU A 146 -0.61 33.59 -5.80
C LEU A 146 0.25 33.17 -4.59
N LEU A 147 1.12 32.17 -4.78
CA LEU A 147 2.03 31.69 -3.75
C LEU A 147 3.04 32.78 -3.34
N GLU A 148 3.54 33.55 -4.31
CA GLU A 148 4.43 34.69 -4.08
C GLU A 148 3.74 35.86 -3.35
N GLN A 149 2.43 36.04 -3.57
CA GLN A 149 1.63 37.09 -2.93
C GLN A 149 1.31 36.74 -1.47
N GLU A 150 1.04 35.46 -1.18
CA GLU A 150 0.58 35.07 0.16
C GLU A 150 1.70 35.01 1.22
N LYS A 151 2.99 35.02 0.87
CA LYS A 151 4.25 35.27 1.66
C LYS A 151 4.39 34.88 3.15
N VAL A 152 3.36 34.34 3.77
CA VAL A 152 3.28 33.84 5.14
C VAL A 152 3.50 32.34 5.05
N LEU A 153 4.24 31.76 6.01
CA LEU A 153 4.46 30.31 6.13
C LEU A 153 3.15 29.55 5.93
N GLN A 154 2.92 29.05 4.72
CA GLN A 154 1.71 28.32 4.43
C GLN A 154 1.83 26.95 5.06
N THR A 155 1.00 26.76 6.07
CA THR A 155 0.88 25.47 6.74
C THR A 155 0.14 24.56 5.78
N LEU A 156 0.68 23.37 5.56
CA LEU A 156 0.07 22.37 4.69
C LEU A 156 -1.36 22.09 5.19
N PRO A 157 -2.40 22.10 4.33
CA PRO A 157 -3.78 21.87 4.77
C PRO A 157 -3.92 20.51 5.44
N ASP A 158 -4.71 20.44 6.51
CA ASP A 158 -4.99 19.18 7.18
C ASP A 158 -5.78 18.23 6.27
N LEU A 159 -5.40 16.95 6.29
CA LEU A 159 -6.13 15.92 5.57
C LEU A 159 -7.43 15.57 6.32
N PRO A 160 -8.54 15.37 5.60
CA PRO A 160 -9.80 14.97 6.23
C PRO A 160 -9.70 13.54 6.78
N GLU A 161 -10.25 13.34 7.97
CA GLU A 161 -10.41 12.02 8.57
C GLU A 161 -11.73 11.38 8.14
N PHE A 162 -11.70 10.08 7.88
CA PHE A 162 -12.88 9.29 7.50
C PHE A 162 -12.99 8.04 8.36
N GLN A 163 -14.22 7.58 8.57
CA GLN A 163 -14.45 6.27 9.16
C GLN A 163 -13.93 5.18 8.23
N LEU A 164 -13.17 4.24 8.79
CA LEU A 164 -12.62 3.10 8.06
C LEU A 164 -13.75 2.19 7.57
N SER A 165 -13.82 2.00 6.25
CA SER A 165 -14.90 1.25 5.60
C SER A 165 -14.62 -0.26 5.53
N LEU A 166 -13.37 -0.67 5.33
CA LEU A 166 -12.97 -2.07 5.44
C LEU A 166 -12.90 -2.49 6.91
N ARG A 167 -13.32 -3.71 7.20
CA ARG A 167 -13.11 -4.39 8.49
C ARG A 167 -12.72 -5.84 8.20
N PRO A 168 -11.95 -6.50 9.08
CA PRO A 168 -11.76 -7.94 8.99
C PRO A 168 -13.12 -8.64 9.05
N ASP A 169 -13.32 -9.65 8.21
CA ASP A 169 -14.49 -10.51 8.32
C ASP A 169 -14.38 -11.36 9.59
N ASP A 170 -15.52 -11.70 10.18
CA ASP A 170 -15.57 -12.59 11.34
C ASP A 170 -15.04 -13.97 10.94
N TYR A 171 -14.04 -14.42 11.68
CA TYR A 171 -13.47 -15.75 11.48
C TYR A 171 -14.17 -16.75 12.38
N HIS A 172 -14.77 -17.79 11.79
CA HIS A 172 -15.35 -18.91 12.51
C HIS A 172 -14.40 -20.10 12.46
N LEU A 173 -14.00 -20.60 13.63
CA LEU A 173 -13.28 -21.86 13.73
C LEU A 173 -14.20 -23.00 13.26
N PRO A 174 -13.66 -23.99 12.53
CA PRO A 174 -14.42 -25.20 12.24
C PRO A 174 -14.73 -25.95 13.54
N ASP A 175 -15.82 -26.72 13.52
CA ASP A 175 -16.16 -27.60 14.63
C ASP A 175 -15.02 -28.60 14.88
N ILE A 176 -14.79 -28.92 16.15
CA ILE A 176 -13.81 -29.94 16.53
C ILE A 176 -14.25 -31.27 15.92
N GLU A 177 -13.34 -31.90 15.17
CA GLU A 177 -13.64 -33.15 14.52
C GLU A 177 -13.84 -34.26 15.58
N PRO A 178 -14.93 -35.04 15.52
CA PRO A 178 -15.23 -36.06 16.54
C PRO A 178 -14.13 -37.11 16.75
N ALA A 179 -13.24 -37.29 15.78
CA ALA A 179 -12.09 -38.19 15.86
C ALA A 179 -11.12 -37.81 17.00
N TRP A 180 -11.08 -36.54 17.40
CA TRP A 180 -10.22 -36.04 18.47
C TRP A 180 -10.66 -36.51 19.88
N ASP A 181 -11.93 -36.92 20.03
CA ASP A 181 -12.47 -37.51 21.26
C ASP A 181 -12.44 -39.05 21.26
N SER A 182 -11.98 -39.66 20.16
CA SER A 182 -11.87 -41.12 20.08
C SER A 182 -10.55 -41.60 20.69
N GLU A 183 -10.61 -42.46 21.71
CA GLU A 183 -9.41 -43.09 22.31
C GLU A 183 -8.66 -44.02 21.34
N LYS A 184 -9.18 -44.21 20.13
CA LYS A 184 -8.60 -45.04 19.07
C LYS A 184 -8.06 -44.16 17.95
N TRP A 185 -6.84 -43.65 18.16
CA TRP A 185 -5.98 -43.22 17.06
C TRP A 185 -5.50 -44.45 16.29
N GLU A 186 -6.39 -45.14 15.58
CA GLU A 186 -5.96 -46.04 14.52
C GLU A 186 -5.51 -45.12 13.38
N ALA A 187 -4.20 -44.95 13.25
CA ALA A 187 -3.62 -44.41 12.04
C ALA A 187 -4.00 -45.37 10.91
N GLU A 188 -5.15 -45.13 10.27
CA GLU A 188 -5.44 -45.67 8.95
C GLU A 188 -4.36 -45.10 8.04
N GLY A 189 -3.27 -45.87 7.94
CA GLY A 189 -2.11 -45.50 7.15
C GLY A 189 -2.61 -45.18 5.77
N GLN A 190 -2.50 -43.90 5.40
CA GLN A 190 -2.44 -43.55 3.99
C GLN A 190 -1.32 -44.39 3.42
N THR A 191 -1.67 -45.47 2.72
CA THR A 191 -0.74 -46.21 1.90
C THR A 191 -0.28 -45.24 0.83
N LEU A 192 0.83 -44.56 1.11
CA LEU A 192 1.62 -43.84 0.13
C LEU A 192 1.71 -44.76 -1.09
N LYS A 193 1.07 -44.34 -2.18
CA LYS A 193 1.09 -45.08 -3.44
C LYS A 193 2.53 -45.51 -3.71
N ALA A 194 2.73 -46.82 -3.85
CA ALA A 194 4.03 -47.42 -4.09
C ALA A 194 4.77 -46.65 -5.21
N HIS A 195 5.99 -46.22 -4.89
CA HIS A 195 6.94 -45.70 -5.86
C HIS A 195 7.03 -46.68 -7.05
N PRO A 196 7.02 -46.24 -8.32
CA PRO A 196 7.28 -47.13 -9.44
C PRO A 196 8.71 -47.68 -9.27
N LYS A 197 8.86 -49.01 -9.25
CA LYS A 197 10.16 -49.67 -9.30
C LYS A 197 10.80 -49.36 -10.64
N ASP A 198 11.99 -48.79 -10.62
CA ASP A 198 12.87 -48.75 -11.79
C ASP A 198 13.18 -50.19 -12.20
N SER A 199 12.84 -50.52 -13.44
CA SER A 199 13.12 -51.81 -14.07
C SER A 199 14.62 -51.89 -14.37
N GLU A 200 15.35 -52.68 -13.59
CA GLU A 200 16.64 -53.23 -14.00
C GLU A 200 16.34 -54.33 -15.03
N ASP A 201 16.59 -54.04 -16.31
CA ASP A 201 16.58 -55.02 -17.39
C ASP A 201 17.98 -55.64 -17.50
N GLU A 202 18.09 -56.89 -17.06
CA GLU A 202 19.27 -57.72 -17.31
C GLU A 202 19.24 -58.27 -18.73
N THR A 203 20.36 -58.04 -19.43
CA THR A 203 21.02 -58.89 -20.44
C THR A 203 20.32 -59.17 -21.78
N ASP A 204 21.02 -58.81 -22.88
CA ASP A 204 21.41 -59.80 -23.88
C ASP A 204 22.54 -59.28 -24.80
N THR A 205 23.66 -60.01 -24.82
CA THR A 205 24.72 -59.94 -25.85
C THR A 205 24.23 -60.49 -27.18
N PRO A 206 24.76 -59.99 -28.32
CA PRO A 206 25.12 -60.94 -29.37
C PRO A 206 26.43 -60.63 -30.13
N GLU A 207 27.13 -61.74 -30.42
CA GLU A 207 28.12 -62.07 -31.49
C GLU A 207 29.29 -61.12 -31.83
#